data_AF-A0ABC8EN35-F1
#
_entry.id   AF-A0ABC8EN35-F1
#
_cell.length_a   1.000
_cell.length_b   1.000
_cell.length_c   1.000
_cell.angle_alpha   90.00
_cell.angle_beta   90.00
_cell.angle_gamma   90.00
#
_symmetry.space_group_name_H-M   'P 1'
#
loop_
_entity.id
_entity.type
_entity.pdbx_description
1 polymer ?
#
loop_
_entity_poly.entity_id
_entity_poly.type
_entity_poly.pdbx_seq_one_letter_code
_entity_poly.pdbx_strand_id
1 'polypeptide(L)'
;MKHIIQISLGQSLDDKEFTSTFQRKQYHIKRIGTDGSFSRASDLLLKWNKKADAIALGSVDHRAAPKKDLNKLLELGRQLKTPVTSGDTLRTVGQEWSLRHIQFKFGNTYFNNARIFFFSGATSRSIASVLAEYTPNLIFADPLIDKASPSLSTT
;
A
#
# COMPACT_ATOMS: atom_id res chain seq x y z
N MET A 1 20.71 -7.24 -15.53
CA MET A 1 19.32 -6.75 -15.35
C MET A 1 18.74 -7.42 -14.11
N LYS A 2 17.96 -6.71 -13.28
CA LYS A 2 17.38 -7.27 -12.05
C LYS A 2 15.95 -7.73 -12.27
N HIS A 3 15.54 -8.85 -11.66
CA HIS A 3 14.21 -9.44 -11.82
C HIS A 3 13.39 -9.31 -10.54
N ILE A 4 12.25 -8.62 -10.64
CA ILE A 4 11.30 -8.44 -9.55
C ILE A 4 10.00 -9.16 -9.89
N ILE A 5 9.55 -10.04 -9.01
CA ILE A 5 8.30 -10.78 -9.19
C ILE A 5 7.28 -10.28 -8.18
N GLN A 6 6.17 -9.75 -8.65
CA GLN A 6 5.02 -9.45 -7.81
C GLN A 6 4.06 -10.64 -7.85
N ILE A 7 3.85 -11.29 -6.71
CA ILE A 7 2.82 -12.32 -6.53
C ILE A 7 1.62 -11.64 -5.87
N SER A 8 0.48 -11.67 -6.56
CA SER A 8 -0.74 -11.00 -6.14
C SER A 8 -1.81 -12.04 -5.82
N LEU A 9 -2.47 -11.93 -4.67
CA LEU A 9 -3.69 -12.68 -4.37
C LEU A 9 -4.90 -12.20 -5.21
N GLY A 10 -4.75 -11.11 -5.96
CA GLY A 10 -5.78 -10.65 -6.89
C GLY A 10 -5.84 -11.44 -8.20
N GLN A 11 -6.63 -10.92 -9.12
CA GLN A 11 -6.92 -11.56 -10.39
C GLN A 11 -5.67 -11.66 -11.29
N SER A 12 -5.58 -12.76 -12.04
CA SER A 12 -4.60 -13.00 -13.09
C SER A 12 -4.89 -12.21 -14.36
N LEU A 13 -6.12 -11.70 -14.53
CA LEU A 13 -6.48 -10.77 -15.62
C LEU A 13 -5.62 -9.49 -15.61
N ASP A 14 -5.16 -9.08 -14.42
CA ASP A 14 -4.28 -7.92 -14.23
C ASP A 14 -2.79 -8.25 -14.37
N ASP A 15 -2.43 -9.43 -14.89
CA ASP A 15 -1.04 -9.84 -15.07
C ASP A 15 -0.35 -8.95 -16.09
N LYS A 16 0.84 -8.48 -15.71
CA LYS A 16 1.60 -7.49 -16.46
C LYS A 16 3.08 -7.80 -16.35
N GLU A 17 3.79 -7.56 -17.43
CA GLU A 17 5.22 -7.74 -17.53
C GLU A 17 5.81 -6.55 -18.27
N PHE A 18 6.78 -5.88 -17.66
CA PHE A 18 7.40 -4.70 -18.24
C PHE A 18 8.80 -4.49 -17.69
N THR A 19 9.56 -3.64 -18.38
CA THR A 19 10.88 -3.19 -17.92
C THR A 19 10.80 -1.73 -17.49
N SER A 20 11.43 -1.38 -16.38
CA SER A 20 11.51 -0.01 -15.90
C SER A 20 12.92 0.33 -15.41
N THR A 21 13.29 1.60 -15.48
CA THR A 21 14.58 2.09 -14.99
C THR A 21 14.37 2.89 -13.72
N PHE A 22 15.05 2.48 -12.64
CA PHE A 22 15.03 3.19 -11.37
C PHE A 22 16.47 3.36 -10.85
N GLN A 23 16.83 4.57 -10.40
CA GLN A 23 18.20 4.92 -10.00
C GLN A 23 19.28 4.43 -10.98
N ARG A 24 19.05 4.65 -12.29
CA ARG A 24 19.94 4.24 -13.40
C ARG A 24 20.17 2.71 -13.52
N LYS A 25 19.33 1.89 -12.88
CA LYS A 25 19.36 0.43 -13.00
C LYS A 25 18.08 -0.05 -13.69
N GLN A 26 18.22 -1.03 -14.58
CA GLN A 26 17.06 -1.66 -15.25
C GLN A 26 16.52 -2.83 -14.43
N TYR A 27 15.21 -2.84 -14.30
CA TYR A 27 14.42 -3.85 -13.61
C TYR A 27 13.41 -4.44 -14.58
N HIS A 28 13.40 -5.76 -14.68
CA HIS A 28 12.33 -6.52 -15.30
C HIS A 28 11.32 -6.90 -14.22
N ILE A 29 10.09 -6.44 -14.38
CA ILE A 29 9.03 -6.57 -13.37
C ILE A 29 7.91 -7.41 -13.97
N LYS A 30 7.53 -8.48 -13.26
CA LYS A 30 6.43 -9.36 -13.63
C LYS A 30 5.44 -9.51 -12.50
N ARG A 31 4.18 -9.14 -12.73
CA ARG A 31 3.06 -9.40 -11.84
C ARG A 31 2.34 -10.68 -12.24
N ILE A 32 2.09 -11.54 -11.27
CA ILE A 32 1.36 -12.81 -11.41
C ILE A 32 0.26 -12.85 -10.35
N GLY A 33 -0.99 -12.91 -10.81
CA GLY A 33 -2.19 -13.11 -10.02
C GLY A 33 -2.42 -14.58 -9.72
N THR A 34 -2.98 -14.83 -8.54
CA THR A 34 -3.32 -16.18 -8.09
C THR A 34 -4.81 -16.41 -7.94
N ASP A 35 -5.64 -15.43 -8.29
CA ASP A 35 -7.10 -15.52 -8.27
C ASP A 35 -7.63 -15.92 -6.88
N GLY A 36 -7.01 -15.38 -5.83
CA GLY A 36 -7.32 -15.69 -4.43
C GLY A 36 -6.68 -16.98 -3.89
N SER A 37 -5.99 -17.78 -4.72
CA SER A 37 -5.41 -19.05 -4.28
C SER A 37 -4.12 -18.85 -3.47
N PHE A 38 -4.17 -19.15 -2.17
CA PHE A 38 -3.02 -19.21 -1.28
C PHE A 38 -2.01 -20.29 -1.69
N SER A 39 -2.49 -21.47 -2.11
CA SER A 39 -1.64 -22.58 -2.55
C SER A 39 -0.79 -22.15 -3.74
N ARG A 40 -1.43 -21.58 -4.77
CA ARG A 40 -0.74 -21.08 -5.96
C ARG A 40 0.26 -19.98 -5.63
N ALA A 41 -0.06 -19.09 -4.68
CA ALA A 41 0.85 -18.05 -4.24
C ALA A 41 2.09 -18.62 -3.53
N SER A 42 1.90 -19.66 -2.71
CA SER A 42 2.98 -20.37 -2.02
C SER A 42 3.88 -21.11 -3.02
N ASP A 43 3.30 -21.79 -4.00
CA ASP A 43 4.04 -22.46 -5.07
C ASP A 43 4.87 -21.47 -5.90
N LEU A 44 4.31 -20.30 -6.20
CA LEU A 44 5.02 -19.23 -6.90
C LEU A 44 6.17 -18.66 -6.06
N LEU A 45 5.97 -18.49 -4.74
CA LEU A 45 7.04 -18.05 -3.83
C LEU A 45 8.23 -19.03 -3.88
N LEU A 46 7.95 -20.32 -3.75
CA LEU A 46 8.98 -21.37 -3.82
C LEU A 46 9.63 -21.44 -5.20
N LYS A 47 8.84 -21.33 -6.28
CA LYS A 47 9.31 -21.33 -7.67
C LYS A 47 10.32 -20.23 -7.95
N TRP A 48 10.08 -19.03 -7.41
CA TRP A 48 10.87 -17.82 -7.66
C TRP A 48 11.99 -17.60 -6.64
N ASN A 49 12.03 -18.37 -5.56
CA ASN A 49 13.16 -18.38 -4.63
C ASN A 49 14.46 -18.69 -5.38
N LYS A 50 15.49 -17.85 -5.19
CA LYS A 50 16.79 -17.87 -5.89
C LYS A 50 16.76 -17.56 -7.39
N LYS A 51 15.57 -17.41 -8.01
CA LYS A 51 15.42 -17.01 -9.42
C LYS A 51 15.11 -15.53 -9.59
N ALA A 52 14.39 -14.94 -8.63
CA ALA A 52 14.12 -13.51 -8.57
C ALA A 52 15.12 -12.82 -7.63
N ASP A 53 15.45 -11.56 -7.93
CA ASP A 53 16.24 -10.71 -7.05
C ASP A 53 15.41 -10.20 -5.87
N ALA A 54 14.10 -10.02 -6.05
CA ALA A 54 13.15 -9.68 -5.00
C ALA A 54 11.75 -10.17 -5.36
N ILE A 55 10.94 -10.46 -4.34
CA ILE A 55 9.54 -10.82 -4.49
C ILE A 55 8.68 -9.81 -3.73
N ALA A 56 7.69 -9.23 -4.40
CA ALA A 56 6.66 -8.41 -3.80
C ALA A 56 5.38 -9.22 -3.62
N LEU A 57 4.79 -9.20 -2.43
CA LEU A 57 3.49 -9.78 -2.16
C LEU A 57 2.42 -8.69 -2.15
N GLY A 58 1.29 -8.92 -2.82
CA GLY A 58 0.22 -7.95 -2.89
C GLY A 58 -1.18 -8.56 -2.85
N SER A 59 -2.15 -7.71 -2.57
CA SER A 59 -3.58 -7.96 -2.73
C SER A 59 -4.15 -6.84 -3.60
N VAL A 60 -5.07 -7.18 -4.51
CA VAL A 60 -5.78 -6.18 -5.33
C VAL A 60 -6.91 -5.52 -4.55
N ASP A 61 -7.42 -6.15 -3.50
CA ASP A 61 -8.60 -5.65 -2.82
C ASP A 61 -8.41 -5.68 -1.30
N HIS A 62 -8.59 -4.53 -0.67
CA HIS A 62 -8.76 -4.42 0.77
C HIS A 62 -9.97 -5.22 1.29
N ARG A 63 -10.80 -5.77 0.38
CA ARG A 63 -12.01 -6.54 0.67
C ARG A 63 -11.93 -8.05 0.44
N ALA A 64 -10.95 -8.58 -0.30
CA ALA A 64 -11.05 -9.97 -0.81
C ALA A 64 -9.97 -10.95 -0.31
N ALA A 65 -8.73 -10.51 -0.05
CA ALA A 65 -7.75 -11.39 0.58
C ALA A 65 -7.76 -11.16 2.11
N PRO A 66 -8.00 -12.19 2.94
CA PRO A 66 -7.86 -12.04 4.37
C PRO A 66 -6.43 -11.59 4.65
N LYS A 67 -6.22 -10.49 5.40
CA LYS A 67 -4.87 -10.08 5.87
C LYS A 67 -4.05 -11.26 6.42
N LYS A 68 -4.75 -12.25 6.98
CA LYS A 68 -4.20 -13.53 7.46
C LYS A 68 -3.38 -14.28 6.42
N ASP A 69 -3.84 -14.35 5.16
CA ASP A 69 -3.15 -15.12 4.12
C ASP A 69 -1.91 -14.39 3.61
N LEU A 70 -1.98 -13.07 3.47
CA LEU A 70 -0.80 -12.25 3.17
C LEU A 70 0.27 -12.39 4.26
N ASN A 71 -0.13 -12.36 5.54
CA ASN A 71 0.79 -12.54 6.66
C ASN A 71 1.46 -13.93 6.63
N LYS A 72 0.69 -15.00 6.37
CA LYS A 72 1.24 -16.35 6.22
C LYS A 72 2.25 -16.45 5.06
N LEU A 73 1.95 -15.83 3.92
CA LEU A 73 2.88 -15.78 2.78
C LEU A 73 4.15 -14.99 3.12
N LEU A 74 4.05 -13.91 3.90
CA LEU A 74 5.20 -13.16 4.40
C LEU A 74 6.05 -14.01 5.35
N GLU A 75 5.44 -14.74 6.29
CA GLU A 75 6.17 -15.65 7.18
C GLU A 75 6.89 -16.76 6.40
N LEU A 76 6.24 -17.34 5.40
CA LEU A 76 6.88 -18.30 4.49
C LEU A 76 8.03 -17.63 3.72
N GLY A 77 7.81 -16.41 3.23
CA GLY A 77 8.80 -15.61 2.51
C GLY A 77 10.06 -15.31 3.32
N ARG A 78 9.95 -15.13 4.65
CA ARG A 78 11.10 -14.90 5.54
C ARG A 78 12.08 -16.07 5.60
N GLN A 79 11.63 -17.27 5.25
CA GLN A 79 12.46 -18.48 5.23
C GLN A 79 13.20 -18.66 3.89
N LEU A 80 12.91 -17.82 2.88
CA LEU A 80 13.47 -17.91 1.55
C LEU A 80 14.80 -17.13 1.45
N LYS A 81 15.62 -17.47 0.45
CA LYS A 81 16.86 -16.72 0.16
C LYS A 81 16.57 -15.41 -0.57
N THR A 82 15.55 -15.39 -1.41
CA THR A 82 15.13 -14.17 -2.11
C THR A 82 14.35 -13.28 -1.13
N PRO A 83 14.66 -11.97 -1.03
CA PRO A 83 13.94 -11.07 -0.15
C PRO A 83 12.47 -10.93 -0.58
N VAL A 84 11.57 -11.01 0.40
CA VAL A 84 10.11 -10.92 0.21
C VAL A 84 9.56 -9.75 1.01
N THR A 85 8.68 -8.94 0.40
CA THR A 85 8.05 -7.79 1.07
C THR A 85 6.63 -7.54 0.56
N SER A 86 5.74 -6.95 1.38
CA SER A 86 4.43 -6.43 0.93
C SER A 86 4.43 -4.94 0.61
N GLY A 87 5.50 -4.22 0.97
CA GLY A 87 5.56 -2.76 0.89
C GLY A 87 4.63 -2.03 1.85
N ASP A 88 3.92 -2.73 2.74
CA ASP A 88 2.95 -2.11 3.65
C ASP A 88 3.61 -1.11 4.58
N THR A 89 4.78 -1.43 5.15
CA THR A 89 5.52 -0.51 6.01
C THR A 89 5.85 0.80 5.30
N LEU A 90 6.36 0.72 4.07
CA LEU A 90 6.67 1.91 3.27
C LEU A 90 5.39 2.70 2.94
N ARG A 91 4.28 2.02 2.65
CA ARG A 91 2.99 2.68 2.41
C ARG A 91 2.48 3.40 3.64
N THR A 92 2.61 2.81 4.83
CA THR A 92 2.17 3.39 6.10
C THR A 92 2.93 4.68 6.42
N VAL A 93 4.26 4.66 6.33
CA VAL A 93 5.07 5.85 6.71
C VAL A 93 5.26 6.84 5.58
N GLY A 94 5.16 6.40 4.32
CA GLY A 94 5.51 7.22 3.16
C GLY A 94 4.61 8.45 2.99
N GLN A 95 3.32 8.31 3.30
CA GLN A 95 2.39 9.44 3.25
C GLN A 95 2.72 10.50 4.31
N GLU A 96 2.94 10.05 5.55
CA GLU A 96 3.29 10.93 6.67
C GLU A 96 4.59 11.69 6.39
N TRP A 97 5.61 10.97 5.92
CA TRP A 97 6.90 11.56 5.54
C TRP A 97 6.74 12.55 4.40
N SER A 98 5.92 12.25 3.40
CA SER A 98 5.69 13.15 2.27
C SER A 98 5.07 14.47 2.73
N LEU A 99 4.08 14.44 3.62
CA LEU A 99 3.43 15.63 4.16
C LEU A 99 4.40 16.48 4.99
N ARG A 100 5.14 15.84 5.92
CA ARG A 100 6.16 16.53 6.71
C ARG A 100 7.26 17.12 5.84
N HIS A 101 7.67 16.41 4.79
CA HIS A 101 8.66 16.88 3.85
C HIS A 101 8.17 18.10 3.07
N ILE A 102 6.90 18.12 2.63
CA ILE A 102 6.30 19.29 1.98
C ILE A 102 6.30 20.49 2.94
N GLN A 103 5.82 20.31 4.17
CA GLN A 103 5.84 21.36 5.19
C GLN A 103 7.25 21.94 5.35
N PHE A 104 8.25 21.07 5.54
CA PHE A 104 9.66 21.45 5.68
C PHE A 104 10.21 22.17 4.46
N LYS A 105 10.01 21.60 3.28
CA LYS A 105 10.56 22.11 2.01
C LYS A 105 10.04 23.51 1.68
N PHE A 106 8.82 23.83 2.07
CA PHE A 106 8.19 25.12 1.82
C PHE A 106 8.14 25.99 3.08
N GLY A 107 9.29 26.08 3.77
CA GLY A 107 9.51 27.09 4.81
C GLY A 107 8.81 26.84 6.15
N ASN A 108 8.35 25.61 6.41
CA ASN A 108 7.56 25.25 7.61
C ASN A 108 6.26 26.05 7.77
N THR A 109 5.66 26.50 6.67
CA THR A 109 4.39 27.24 6.69
C THR A 109 3.33 26.72 5.72
N TYR A 110 3.63 25.70 4.93
CA TYR A 110 2.81 25.29 3.79
C TYR A 110 1.35 24.98 4.16
N PHE A 111 1.13 24.23 5.24
CA PHE A 111 -0.21 23.85 5.70
C PHE A 111 -0.80 24.80 6.74
N ASN A 112 -0.12 25.90 7.09
CA ASN A 112 -0.61 26.83 8.10
C ASN A 112 -1.94 27.44 7.62
N ASN A 113 -2.97 27.37 8.46
CA ASN A 113 -4.34 27.83 8.16
C ASN A 113 -5.01 27.16 6.95
N ALA A 114 -4.45 26.09 6.37
CA ALA A 114 -5.06 25.38 5.25
C ALA A 114 -6.39 24.75 5.67
N ARG A 115 -7.45 24.94 4.86
CA ARG A 115 -8.73 24.25 5.07
C ARG A 115 -8.71 22.92 4.37
N ILE A 116 -8.85 21.84 5.12
CA ILE A 116 -8.65 20.48 4.62
C ILE A 116 -9.91 19.67 4.87
N PHE A 117 -10.45 19.09 3.81
CA PHE A 117 -11.66 18.29 3.85
C PHE A 117 -11.32 16.81 3.61
N PHE A 118 -11.79 15.94 4.49
CA PHE A 118 -11.66 14.49 4.40
C PHE A 118 -13.02 13.85 4.13
N PHE A 119 -13.15 13.20 2.96
CA PHE A 119 -14.35 12.42 2.65
C PHE A 119 -14.52 11.20 3.56
N SER A 120 -13.42 10.67 4.10
CA SER A 120 -13.47 9.75 5.25
C SER A 120 -12.23 9.95 6.11
N GLY A 121 -12.43 10.38 7.35
CA GLY A 121 -11.41 10.41 8.38
C GLY A 121 -10.98 9.00 8.80
N ALA A 122 -11.87 8.02 8.74
CA ALA A 122 -11.55 6.64 9.08
C ALA A 122 -10.47 6.05 8.16
N THR A 123 -10.57 6.26 6.84
CA THR A 123 -9.57 5.77 5.87
C THR A 123 -8.34 6.66 5.77
N SER A 124 -8.46 7.93 6.13
CA SER A 124 -7.40 8.94 6.01
C SER A 124 -6.73 9.28 7.35
N ARG A 125 -6.89 8.43 8.37
CA ARG A 125 -6.49 8.71 9.75
C ARG A 125 -5.02 9.14 9.89
N SER A 126 -4.09 8.47 9.21
CA SER A 126 -2.66 8.80 9.28
C SER A 126 -2.37 10.19 8.71
N ILE A 127 -2.90 10.47 7.52
CA ILE A 127 -2.79 11.77 6.85
C ILE A 127 -3.41 12.89 7.71
N ALA A 128 -4.63 12.67 8.20
CA ALA A 128 -5.36 13.61 9.04
C ALA A 128 -4.59 13.93 10.33
N SER A 129 -4.01 12.90 10.98
CA SER A 129 -3.20 13.09 12.18
C SER A 129 -1.98 13.97 11.93
N VAL A 130 -1.27 13.77 10.81
CA VAL A 130 -0.09 14.60 10.48
C VAL A 130 -0.49 16.03 10.15
N LEU A 131 -1.61 16.24 9.46
CA LEU A 131 -2.07 17.59 9.09
C LEU A 131 -2.63 18.38 10.27
N ALA A 132 -3.20 17.69 11.27
CA ALA A 132 -3.66 18.31 12.52
C ALA A 132 -2.53 18.98 13.31
N GLU A 133 -1.28 18.57 13.09
CA GLU A 133 -0.10 19.20 13.67
C GLU A 133 0.18 20.60 13.09
N TYR A 134 -0.34 20.90 11.90
CA TYR A 134 -0.07 22.15 11.18
C TYR A 134 -1.29 23.08 11.05
N THR A 135 -2.50 22.53 11.14
CA THR A 135 -3.73 23.35 11.09
C THR A 135 -4.89 22.71 11.85
N PRO A 136 -5.70 23.52 12.56
CA PRO A 136 -6.94 23.05 13.17
C PRO A 136 -8.12 22.97 12.19
N ASN A 137 -7.96 23.48 10.96
CA ASN A 137 -9.06 23.63 9.99
C ASN A 137 -9.34 22.33 9.20
N LEU A 138 -9.54 21.23 9.93
CA LEU A 138 -9.86 19.92 9.37
C LEU A 138 -11.36 19.70 9.45
N ILE A 139 -11.97 19.26 8.35
CA ILE A 139 -13.38 18.90 8.26
C ILE A 139 -13.47 17.44 7.83
N PHE A 140 -14.22 16.63 8.58
CA PHE A 140 -14.44 15.22 8.26
C PHE A 140 -15.86 15.00 7.80
N ALA A 141 -16.05 14.14 6.80
CA ALA A 141 -17.35 13.74 6.27
C ALA A 141 -17.56 12.22 6.37
N ASP A 142 -17.30 11.64 7.55
CA ASP A 142 -17.48 10.20 7.73
C ASP A 142 -18.97 9.80 7.70
N PRO A 143 -19.31 8.65 7.08
CA PRO A 143 -20.68 8.16 7.05
C PRO A 143 -21.14 7.73 8.44
N LEU A 144 -22.31 8.21 8.86
CA LEU A 144 -23.01 7.75 10.07
C LEU A 144 -23.78 6.48 9.74
N ILE A 145 -23.34 5.34 10.29
CA ILE A 145 -23.97 4.02 10.07
C ILE A 145 -25.25 3.85 10.92
N ASP A 146 -25.52 4.76 11.85
CA ASP A 146 -26.61 4.65 12.84
C ASP A 146 -27.98 5.20 12.38
N LYS A 147 -28.09 5.74 11.16
CA LYS A 147 -29.37 6.21 10.61
C LYS A 147 -29.85 5.26 9.52
N ALA A 148 -31.16 5.00 9.49
CA ALA A 148 -31.84 4.21 8.46
C ALA A 148 -31.62 4.72 7.02
N SER A 149 -30.99 5.89 6.85
CA SER A 149 -30.45 6.41 5.61
C SER A 149 -29.00 6.90 5.78
N PRO A 150 -28.12 6.73 4.77
CA PRO A 150 -26.75 7.25 4.83
C PRO A 150 -26.75 8.78 5.03
N SER A 151 -26.03 9.27 6.04
CA SER A 151 -25.83 10.70 6.27
C SER A 151 -24.38 10.99 6.65
N LEU A 152 -23.88 12.17 6.28
CA LEU A 152 -22.51 12.60 6.59
C LEU A 152 -22.54 13.41 7.89
N SER A 153 -21.68 13.08 8.84
CA SER A 153 -21.37 14.01 9.94
C SER A 153 -20.33 15.00 9.45
N THR A 154 -20.50 16.28 9.74
CA THR A 154 -19.41 17.27 9.62
C THR A 154 -18.99 17.68 11.02
N THR A 155 -17.70 17.62 11.29
CA THR A 155 -17.09 18.05 12.56
C THR A 155 -15.77 18.72 12.23
#